data_AF-A0A951I650-F1
#
_entry.id   AF-A0A951I650-F1
#
_cell.length_a   1.000
_cell.length_b   1.000
_cell.length_c   1.000
_cell.angle_alpha   90.00
_cell.angle_beta   90.00
_cell.angle_gamma   90.00
#
_symmetry.space_group_name_H-M   'P 1'
#
loop_
_entity.id
_entity.type
_entity.pdbx_description
1 polymer ?
#
loop_
_entity_poly.entity_id
_entity_poly.type
_entity_poly.pdbx_seq_one_letter_code
_entity_poly.pdbx_strand_id
1 'polypeptide(L)'
;MAELLTERIVFPGGRTALCVRAPEETDAQSLIAALDLSEPRALLILNGGTAELDAHVAASLEELFSAAARTVIEQGFTVITGATDAGIFRLFGDALEKAGTLSAPCIGVTSAGQVKPSDLEPHHTHFVLVEVEEWSESVPLMYRLAAELSRRCPSLVLFASGGEITIDEMRQNVEQGREMIVIAGSGRSSDALTAALRGEPSAVEPFKSIAREARVTVFDLAEPPAALSNLIRSRLAKRV
;
A
#
# COMPACT_ATOMS: atom_id res chain seq x y z
N MET A 1 -2.68 -29.41 -3.00
CA MET A 1 -2.43 -28.00 -3.36
C MET A 1 -1.36 -27.99 -4.41
N ALA A 2 -1.56 -27.30 -5.54
CA ALA A 2 -0.50 -27.12 -6.52
C ALA A 2 0.61 -26.26 -5.87
N GLU A 3 1.86 -26.64 -6.08
CA GLU A 3 3.01 -25.90 -5.58
C GLU A 3 3.13 -24.60 -6.38
N LEU A 4 3.15 -23.45 -5.70
CA LEU A 4 3.35 -22.16 -6.34
C LEU A 4 4.82 -22.04 -6.75
N LEU A 5 5.07 -21.74 -8.03
CA LEU A 5 6.41 -21.56 -8.53
C LEU A 5 6.88 -20.13 -8.25
N THR A 6 8.04 -20.02 -7.60
CA THR A 6 8.71 -18.75 -7.40
C THR A 6 9.78 -18.50 -8.46
N GLU A 7 9.84 -17.26 -8.95
CA GLU A 7 10.87 -16.77 -9.85
C GLU A 7 11.63 -15.60 -9.24
N ARG A 8 12.85 -15.35 -9.73
CA ARG A 8 13.64 -14.18 -9.32
C ARG A 8 13.60 -13.14 -10.42
N ILE A 9 13.08 -11.96 -10.09
CA ILE A 9 13.16 -10.77 -10.96
C ILE A 9 14.50 -10.09 -10.70
N VAL A 10 15.18 -9.68 -11.76
CA VAL A 10 16.43 -8.90 -11.69
C VAL A 10 16.18 -7.55 -12.36
N PHE A 11 16.26 -6.48 -11.58
CA PHE A 11 16.08 -5.12 -12.04
C PHE A 11 17.40 -4.50 -12.52
N PRO A 12 17.35 -3.42 -13.32
CA PRO A 12 18.51 -2.57 -13.56
C PRO A 12 19.20 -2.18 -12.24
N GLY A 13 20.54 -2.19 -12.22
CA GLY A 13 21.31 -1.96 -11.01
C GLY A 13 21.51 -3.20 -10.12
N GLY A 14 21.01 -4.38 -10.53
CA GLY A 14 21.28 -5.66 -9.88
C GLY A 14 20.42 -5.96 -8.65
N ARG A 15 19.42 -5.12 -8.36
CA ARG A 15 18.40 -5.41 -7.35
C ARG A 15 17.59 -6.62 -7.78
N THR A 16 17.19 -7.45 -6.82
CA THR A 16 16.41 -8.66 -7.11
C THR A 16 15.21 -8.77 -6.19
N ALA A 17 14.12 -9.31 -6.72
CA ALA A 17 12.92 -9.61 -5.95
C ALA A 17 12.47 -11.07 -6.17
N LEU A 18 11.83 -11.66 -5.18
CA LEU A 18 11.16 -12.95 -5.30
C LEU A 18 9.73 -12.74 -5.77
N CYS A 19 9.32 -13.42 -6.84
CA CYS A 19 8.02 -13.24 -7.46
C CYS A 19 7.28 -14.57 -7.49
N VAL A 20 5.97 -14.53 -7.26
CA VAL A 20 5.06 -15.64 -7.47
C VAL A 20 3.92 -15.20 -8.38
N ARG A 21 3.60 -16.02 -9.39
CA ARG A 21 2.33 -15.91 -10.12
C ARG A 21 1.31 -16.82 -9.45
N ALA A 22 0.12 -16.29 -9.20
CA ALA A 22 -0.89 -16.98 -8.43
C ALA A 22 -2.31 -16.71 -8.96
N PRO A 23 -3.17 -17.73 -9.09
CA PRO A 23 -4.60 -17.54 -9.32
C PRO A 23 -5.24 -16.61 -8.27
N GLU A 24 -6.29 -15.88 -8.64
CA GLU A 24 -7.02 -14.98 -7.73
C GLU A 24 -7.43 -15.66 -6.42
N GLU A 25 -7.91 -16.90 -6.50
CA GLU A 25 -8.41 -17.69 -5.37
C GLU A 25 -7.33 -18.33 -4.50
N THR A 26 -6.05 -18.09 -4.81
CA THR A 26 -4.92 -18.67 -4.06
C THR A 26 -5.02 -18.34 -2.58
N ASP A 27 -4.76 -19.34 -1.73
CA ASP A 27 -4.75 -19.18 -0.29
C ASP A 27 -3.55 -18.32 0.17
N ALA A 28 -3.79 -17.40 1.11
CA ALA A 28 -2.79 -16.45 1.58
C ALA A 28 -1.61 -17.14 2.30
N GLN A 29 -1.83 -18.24 3.02
CA GLN A 29 -0.76 -18.98 3.69
C GLN A 29 0.16 -19.64 2.67
N SER A 30 -0.38 -20.08 1.54
CA SER A 30 0.39 -20.62 0.42
C SER A 30 1.30 -19.56 -0.20
N LEU A 31 0.83 -18.32 -0.36
CA LEU A 31 1.66 -17.20 -0.80
C LEU A 31 2.77 -16.86 0.18
N ILE A 32 2.46 -16.83 1.48
CA ILE A 32 3.43 -16.57 2.55
C ILE A 32 4.54 -17.63 2.53
N ALA A 33 4.17 -18.90 2.41
CA ALA A 33 5.12 -20.00 2.33
C ALA A 33 5.99 -19.94 1.06
N ALA A 34 5.37 -19.70 -0.11
CA ALA A 34 6.08 -19.61 -1.37
C ALA A 34 7.10 -18.47 -1.36
N LEU A 35 6.72 -17.29 -0.85
CA LEU A 35 7.56 -16.11 -0.81
C LEU A 35 8.52 -16.06 0.40
N ASP A 36 8.57 -17.12 1.24
CA ASP A 36 9.37 -17.17 2.47
C ASP A 36 9.16 -15.93 3.38
N LEU A 37 7.90 -15.48 3.49
CA LEU A 37 7.55 -14.28 4.25
C LEU A 37 7.54 -14.59 5.76
N SER A 38 8.35 -13.85 6.51
CA SER A 38 8.37 -13.92 7.97
C SER A 38 7.16 -13.21 8.61
N GLU A 39 6.83 -13.61 9.85
CA GLU A 39 5.75 -12.98 10.63
C GLU A 39 6.08 -11.50 10.89
N PRO A 40 5.27 -10.55 10.40
CA PRO A 40 5.59 -9.14 10.47
C PRO A 40 5.40 -8.58 11.88
N ARG A 41 6.29 -7.66 12.29
CA ARG A 41 6.11 -6.90 13.55
C ARG A 41 4.91 -5.96 13.49
N ALA A 42 4.66 -5.39 12.31
CA ALA A 42 3.54 -4.54 11.95
C ALA A 42 3.42 -4.49 10.42
N LEU A 43 2.22 -4.22 9.92
CA LEU A 43 1.94 -4.15 8.49
C LEU A 43 1.47 -2.75 8.08
N LEU A 44 2.17 -2.12 7.14
CA LEU A 44 1.73 -0.91 6.46
C LEU A 44 1.25 -1.27 5.06
N ILE A 45 0.06 -0.84 4.68
CA ILE A 45 -0.41 -0.89 3.29
C ILE A 45 -0.32 0.53 2.75
N LEU A 46 0.34 0.73 1.61
CA LEU A 46 0.35 2.00 0.90
C LEU A 46 -0.44 1.84 -0.39
N ASN A 47 -1.56 2.55 -0.48
CA ASN A 47 -2.48 2.49 -1.61
C ASN A 47 -2.83 3.88 -2.12
N GLY A 48 -3.25 3.98 -3.38
CA GLY A 48 -3.59 5.26 -3.98
C GLY A 48 -3.40 5.32 -5.49
N GLY A 49 -3.06 6.52 -5.98
CA GLY A 49 -3.06 6.81 -7.42
C GLY A 49 -1.74 6.57 -8.13
N THR A 50 -1.80 5.97 -9.32
CA THR A 50 -0.69 5.87 -10.29
C THR A 50 -0.71 6.99 -11.32
N ALA A 51 -1.78 7.79 -11.37
CA ALA A 51 -1.90 8.92 -12.28
C ALA A 51 -0.90 10.04 -11.97
N GLU A 52 -0.63 10.87 -12.97
CA GLU A 52 0.22 12.05 -12.81
C GLU A 52 -0.33 12.97 -11.71
N LEU A 53 0.58 13.45 -10.87
CA LEU A 53 0.30 14.33 -9.75
C LEU A 53 0.71 15.76 -10.13
N ASP A 54 -0.02 16.76 -9.63
CA ASP A 54 0.45 18.14 -9.69
C ASP A 54 1.85 18.26 -9.05
N ALA A 55 2.73 19.08 -9.63
CA ALA A 55 4.12 19.17 -9.20
C ALA A 55 4.28 19.59 -7.72
N HIS A 56 3.40 20.46 -7.21
CA HIS A 56 3.44 20.86 -5.81
C HIS A 56 2.94 19.74 -4.88
N VAL A 57 1.92 19.00 -5.32
CA VAL A 57 1.41 17.83 -4.59
C VAL A 57 2.47 16.73 -4.56
N ALA A 58 3.13 16.45 -5.69
CA ALA A 58 4.20 15.47 -5.79
C ALA A 58 5.37 15.81 -4.85
N ALA A 59 5.85 17.05 -4.85
CA ALA A 59 6.94 17.49 -3.97
C ALA A 59 6.58 17.33 -2.48
N SER A 60 5.34 17.66 -2.11
CA SER A 60 4.88 17.49 -0.72
C SER A 60 4.77 16.01 -0.34
N LEU A 61 4.25 15.17 -1.23
CA LEU A 61 4.20 13.72 -1.02
C LEU A 61 5.59 13.08 -0.97
N GLU A 62 6.57 13.56 -1.73
CA GLU A 62 7.96 13.09 -1.65
C GLU A 62 8.55 13.30 -0.25
N GLU A 63 8.29 14.44 0.39
CA GLU A 63 8.74 14.69 1.76
C GLU A 63 8.04 13.78 2.78
N LEU A 64 6.72 13.61 2.65
CA LEU A 64 5.94 12.72 3.51
C LEU A 64 6.37 11.26 3.35
N PHE A 65 6.55 10.78 2.13
CA PHE A 65 7.00 9.42 1.85
C PHE A 65 8.46 9.19 2.23
N SER A 66 9.32 10.20 2.15
CA SER A 66 10.67 10.13 2.72
C SER A 66 10.64 9.85 4.22
N ALA A 67 9.72 10.49 4.95
CA ALA A 67 9.56 10.26 6.38
C ALA A 67 8.91 8.90 6.70
N ALA A 68 7.92 8.48 5.91
CA ALA A 68 7.29 7.17 6.01
C ALA A 68 8.29 6.03 5.72
N ALA A 69 9.09 6.14 4.66
CA ALA A 69 10.12 5.17 4.27
C ALA A 69 11.19 4.99 5.35
N ARG A 70 11.70 6.10 5.92
CA ARG A 70 12.61 6.04 7.08
C ARG A 70 11.96 5.32 8.26
N THR A 71 10.69 5.61 8.56
CA THR A 71 9.97 4.93 9.63
C THR A 71 9.81 3.43 9.35
N VAL A 72 9.49 3.03 8.13
CA VAL A 72 9.40 1.62 7.72
C VAL A 72 10.72 0.90 7.94
N ILE A 73 11.84 1.49 7.50
CA ILE A 73 13.17 0.91 7.65
C ILE A 73 13.58 0.84 9.12
N GLU A 74 13.49 1.94 9.86
CA GLU A 74 13.92 2.01 11.26
C GLU A 74 13.12 1.07 12.18
N GLN A 75 11.84 0.84 11.87
CA GLN A 75 10.96 0.00 12.68
C GLN A 75 10.84 -1.45 12.16
N GLY A 76 11.38 -1.75 10.97
CA GLY A 76 11.26 -3.04 10.32
C GLY A 76 9.80 -3.41 10.03
N PHE A 77 9.03 -2.49 9.46
CA PHE A 77 7.64 -2.74 9.08
C PHE A 77 7.57 -3.45 7.72
N THR A 78 6.69 -4.45 7.63
CA THR A 78 6.35 -5.05 6.34
C THR A 78 5.42 -4.10 5.60
N VAL A 79 5.62 -3.95 4.30
CA VAL A 79 4.81 -3.08 3.44
C VAL A 79 4.11 -3.89 2.34
N ILE A 80 2.86 -3.58 2.05
CA ILE A 80 2.13 -4.01 0.84
C ILE A 80 1.78 -2.79 -0.01
N THR A 81 1.98 -2.86 -1.33
CA THR A 81 1.61 -1.81 -2.29
C THR A 81 1.02 -2.38 -3.59
N GLY A 82 0.54 -1.51 -4.48
CA GLY A 82 0.10 -1.83 -5.85
C GLY A 82 1.23 -2.08 -6.87
N ALA A 83 2.47 -2.27 -6.42
CA ALA A 83 3.62 -2.82 -7.15
C ALA A 83 4.21 -2.04 -8.34
N THR A 84 3.47 -1.12 -8.94
CA THR A 84 3.86 -0.47 -10.21
C THR A 84 4.84 0.68 -10.00
N ASP A 85 5.77 0.88 -10.94
CA ASP A 85 6.68 2.04 -10.96
C ASP A 85 5.98 3.31 -11.46
N ALA A 86 4.90 3.69 -10.79
CA ALA A 86 4.03 4.79 -11.19
C ALA A 86 3.42 5.52 -9.99
N GLY A 87 3.15 6.81 -10.19
CA GLY A 87 2.53 7.70 -9.19
C GLY A 87 3.16 7.55 -7.80
N ILE A 88 2.32 7.32 -6.79
CA ILE A 88 2.76 7.27 -5.39
C ILE A 88 3.72 6.12 -5.08
N PHE A 89 3.65 5.01 -5.82
CA PHE A 89 4.48 3.83 -5.57
C PHE A 89 5.92 4.09 -6.00
N ARG A 90 6.13 4.78 -7.14
CA ARG A 90 7.44 5.29 -7.55
C ARG A 90 8.01 6.25 -6.51
N LEU A 91 7.22 7.22 -6.05
CA LEU A 91 7.67 8.19 -5.03
C LEU A 91 8.09 7.48 -3.73
N PHE A 92 7.37 6.43 -3.32
CA PHE A 92 7.74 5.64 -2.15
C PHE A 92 8.98 4.77 -2.38
N GLY A 93 9.13 4.18 -3.57
CA GLY A 93 10.34 3.47 -3.99
C GLY A 93 11.59 4.35 -3.95
N ASP A 94 11.51 5.54 -4.55
CA ASP A 94 12.57 6.57 -4.50
C ASP A 94 12.91 6.97 -3.06
N ALA A 95 11.89 7.05 -2.18
CA ALA A 95 12.08 7.34 -0.76
C ALA A 95 12.76 6.18 -0.01
N LEU A 96 12.41 4.92 -0.32
CA LEU A 96 13.08 3.74 0.23
C LEU A 96 14.56 3.70 -0.17
N GLU A 97 14.87 3.99 -1.43
CA GLU A 97 16.26 4.07 -1.92
C GLU A 97 17.10 5.05 -1.09
N LYS A 98 16.59 6.27 -0.90
CA LYS A 98 17.26 7.33 -0.16
C LYS A 98 17.37 7.03 1.33
N ALA A 99 16.40 6.29 1.89
CA ALA A 99 16.36 5.97 3.31
C ALA A 99 17.31 4.83 3.70
N GLY A 100 17.58 3.89 2.79
CA GLY A 100 18.62 2.87 2.97
C GLY A 100 18.13 1.43 2.72
N THR A 101 18.68 0.48 3.48
CA THR A 101 18.38 -0.94 3.29
C THR A 101 17.14 -1.37 4.07
N LEU A 102 16.18 -1.98 3.38
CA LEU A 102 15.03 -2.63 4.00
C LEU A 102 15.48 -3.82 4.87
N SER A 103 14.93 -3.89 6.09
CA SER A 103 15.10 -5.05 6.99
C SER A 103 13.87 -5.95 7.05
N ALA A 104 12.78 -5.56 6.38
CA ALA A 104 11.51 -6.27 6.33
C ALA A 104 10.95 -6.26 4.89
N PRO A 105 10.06 -7.20 4.53
CA PRO A 105 9.53 -7.29 3.18
C PRO A 105 8.75 -6.02 2.74
N CYS A 106 9.05 -5.54 1.54
CA CYS A 106 8.18 -4.68 0.75
C CYS A 106 7.60 -5.52 -0.40
N ILE A 107 6.28 -5.69 -0.40
CA ILE A 107 5.54 -6.66 -1.21
C ILE A 107 4.63 -5.92 -2.18
N GLY A 108 4.85 -6.08 -3.48
CA GLY A 108 3.95 -5.58 -4.50
C GLY A 108 2.90 -6.63 -4.85
N VAL A 109 1.62 -6.28 -4.85
CA VAL A 109 0.54 -7.16 -5.33
C VAL A 109 -0.20 -6.47 -6.47
N THR A 110 -0.31 -7.12 -7.63
CA THR A 110 -0.92 -6.52 -8.81
C THR A 110 -1.39 -7.56 -9.84
N SER A 111 -2.16 -7.15 -10.84
CA SER A 111 -2.60 -7.97 -11.98
C SER A 111 -1.42 -8.35 -12.88
N ALA A 112 -1.31 -9.64 -13.19
CA ALA A 112 -0.36 -10.19 -14.15
C ALA A 112 -0.71 -9.84 -15.61
N GLY A 113 -2.00 -9.63 -15.93
CA GLY A 113 -2.47 -9.26 -17.28
C GLY A 113 -2.17 -7.81 -17.67
N GLN A 114 -1.95 -6.93 -16.68
CA GLN A 114 -1.77 -5.49 -16.89
C GLN A 114 -0.33 -4.99 -16.75
N VAL A 115 0.57 -5.81 -16.22
CA VAL A 115 1.97 -5.42 -16.00
C VAL A 115 2.94 -6.23 -16.84
N LYS A 116 3.94 -5.55 -17.37
CA LYS A 116 5.20 -6.15 -17.80
C LYS A 116 6.22 -6.03 -16.67
N PRO A 117 7.29 -6.85 -16.67
CA PRO A 117 8.36 -6.72 -15.68
C PRO A 117 8.99 -5.31 -15.61
N SER A 118 8.97 -4.55 -16.70
CA SER A 118 9.44 -3.15 -16.76
C SER A 118 8.57 -2.16 -15.99
N ASP A 119 7.33 -2.54 -15.68
CA ASP A 119 6.36 -1.66 -15.06
C ASP A 119 6.34 -1.85 -13.53
N LEU A 120 7.12 -2.80 -13.02
CA LEU A 120 7.25 -3.11 -11.59
C LEU A 120 8.27 -2.19 -10.92
N GLU A 121 7.92 -1.71 -9.74
CA GLU A 121 8.75 -0.79 -8.97
C GLU A 121 9.99 -1.53 -8.40
N PRO A 122 11.22 -1.09 -8.73
CA PRO A 122 12.44 -1.87 -8.51
C PRO A 122 12.92 -1.96 -7.05
N HIS A 123 12.30 -1.25 -6.12
CA HIS A 123 12.66 -1.23 -4.69
C HIS A 123 11.86 -2.25 -3.87
N HIS A 124 10.89 -2.92 -4.47
CA HIS A 124 10.20 -4.05 -3.84
C HIS A 124 11.09 -5.28 -3.71
N THR A 125 10.87 -6.03 -2.65
CA THR A 125 11.59 -7.27 -2.34
C THR A 125 10.83 -8.51 -2.81
N HIS A 126 9.50 -8.41 -2.86
CA HIS A 126 8.61 -9.52 -3.22
C HIS A 126 7.49 -9.03 -4.13
N PHE A 127 7.00 -9.92 -5.01
CA PHE A 127 5.84 -9.67 -5.85
C PHE A 127 4.87 -10.84 -5.82
N VAL A 128 3.57 -10.51 -5.81
CA VAL A 128 2.48 -11.42 -6.14
C VAL A 128 1.82 -10.88 -7.40
N LEU A 129 2.00 -11.59 -8.51
CA LEU A 129 1.35 -11.30 -9.78
C LEU A 129 0.10 -12.16 -9.88
N VAL A 130 -1.06 -11.55 -9.65
CA VAL A 130 -2.36 -12.23 -9.63
C VAL A 130 -2.79 -12.52 -11.06
N GLU A 131 -3.15 -13.76 -11.38
CA GLU A 131 -3.55 -14.21 -12.72
C GLU A 131 -4.96 -13.71 -13.09
N VAL A 132 -5.09 -12.40 -13.24
CA VAL A 132 -6.31 -11.66 -13.59
C VAL A 132 -6.00 -10.60 -14.63
N GLU A 133 -7.01 -10.22 -15.43
CA GLU A 133 -6.85 -9.29 -16.54
C GLU A 133 -7.02 -7.82 -16.12
N GLU A 134 -7.75 -7.54 -15.05
CA GLU A 134 -7.97 -6.17 -14.58
C GLU A 134 -7.28 -5.90 -13.25
N TRP A 135 -6.85 -4.65 -13.05
CA TRP A 135 -6.21 -4.22 -11.81
C TRP A 135 -7.09 -4.44 -10.57
N SER A 136 -8.39 -4.14 -10.69
CA SER A 136 -9.37 -4.27 -9.61
C SER A 136 -9.54 -5.72 -9.15
N GLU A 137 -9.37 -6.70 -10.03
CA GLU A 137 -9.49 -8.13 -9.71
C GLU A 137 -8.32 -8.63 -8.83
N SER A 138 -7.22 -7.86 -8.72
CA SER A 138 -6.11 -8.20 -7.81
C SER A 138 -6.36 -7.78 -6.35
N VAL A 139 -7.31 -6.86 -6.12
CA VAL A 139 -7.60 -6.27 -4.80
C VAL A 139 -8.02 -7.34 -3.78
N PRO A 140 -8.95 -8.27 -4.06
CA PRO A 140 -9.34 -9.29 -3.08
C PRO A 140 -8.17 -10.11 -2.55
N LEU A 141 -7.27 -10.57 -3.43
CA LEU A 141 -6.11 -11.36 -2.99
C LEU A 141 -5.09 -10.53 -2.20
N MET A 142 -4.83 -9.27 -2.59
CA MET A 142 -4.00 -8.34 -1.82
C MET A 142 -4.50 -8.23 -0.37
N TYR A 143 -5.82 -8.06 -0.20
CA TYR A 143 -6.42 -7.85 1.12
C TYR A 143 -6.56 -9.15 1.92
N ARG A 144 -6.69 -10.33 1.29
CA ARG A 144 -6.56 -11.63 1.98
C ARG A 144 -5.13 -11.86 2.47
N LEU A 145 -4.12 -11.56 1.65
CA LEU A 145 -2.71 -11.61 2.06
C LEU A 145 -2.42 -10.66 3.22
N ALA A 146 -2.91 -9.41 3.12
CA ALA A 146 -2.75 -8.43 4.20
C ALA A 146 -3.41 -8.89 5.51
N ALA A 147 -4.62 -9.44 5.45
CA ALA A 147 -5.32 -9.98 6.61
C ALA A 147 -4.53 -11.13 7.28
N GLU A 148 -4.01 -12.07 6.49
CA GLU A 148 -3.24 -13.20 7.03
C GLU A 148 -1.92 -12.73 7.65
N LEU A 149 -1.17 -11.86 6.96
CA LEU A 149 0.09 -11.29 7.48
C LEU A 149 -0.13 -10.49 8.77
N SER A 150 -1.24 -9.76 8.88
CA SER A 150 -1.53 -8.92 10.05
C SER A 150 -2.32 -9.61 11.16
N ARG A 151 -2.54 -10.92 11.08
CA ARG A 151 -3.34 -11.66 12.07
C ARG A 151 -2.87 -11.50 13.52
N ARG A 152 -1.57 -11.25 13.73
CA ARG A 152 -0.93 -11.17 15.07
C ARG A 152 -0.17 -9.87 15.31
N CYS A 153 -0.36 -8.87 14.46
CA CYS A 153 0.34 -7.60 14.58
C CYS A 153 -0.57 -6.42 14.20
N PRO A 154 -0.27 -5.19 14.66
CA PRO A 154 -1.04 -4.03 14.26
C PRO A 154 -0.83 -3.75 12.77
N SER A 155 -1.85 -3.15 12.17
CA SER A 155 -1.82 -2.85 10.75
C SER A 155 -2.58 -1.59 10.40
N LEU A 156 -2.10 -0.90 9.37
CA LEU A 156 -2.51 0.42 8.98
C LEU A 156 -2.49 0.51 7.45
N VAL A 157 -3.44 1.22 6.86
CA VAL A 157 -3.35 1.66 5.46
C VAL A 157 -3.13 3.16 5.39
N LEU A 158 -2.27 3.59 4.48
CA LEU A 158 -2.03 4.98 4.12
C LEU A 158 -2.52 5.20 2.68
N PHE A 159 -3.44 6.14 2.50
CA PHE A 159 -3.97 6.54 1.20
C PHE A 159 -3.46 7.92 0.79
N ALA A 160 -3.03 8.02 -0.48
CA ALA A 160 -2.70 9.28 -1.13
C ALA A 160 -3.21 9.29 -2.57
N SER A 161 -3.83 10.40 -3.01
CA SER A 161 -4.52 10.48 -4.29
C SER A 161 -5.62 9.40 -4.40
N GLY A 162 -5.63 8.62 -5.48
CA GLY A 162 -6.47 7.42 -5.62
C GLY A 162 -7.46 7.50 -6.77
N GLY A 163 -7.70 6.36 -7.41
CA GLY A 163 -8.66 6.21 -8.50
C GLY A 163 -9.93 5.49 -8.05
N GLU A 164 -10.66 4.93 -9.01
CA GLU A 164 -11.85 4.12 -8.75
C GLU A 164 -11.50 2.85 -7.96
N ILE A 165 -10.38 2.19 -8.28
CA ILE A 165 -9.89 1.00 -7.55
C ILE A 165 -9.68 1.32 -6.06
N THR A 166 -9.23 2.53 -5.74
CA THR A 166 -9.01 2.97 -4.35
C THR A 166 -10.29 2.94 -3.52
N ILE A 167 -11.46 3.05 -4.14
CA ILE A 167 -12.74 2.91 -3.44
C ILE A 167 -12.93 1.49 -2.92
N ASP A 168 -12.61 0.49 -3.74
CA ASP A 168 -12.74 -0.92 -3.34
C ASP A 168 -11.69 -1.29 -2.30
N GLU A 169 -10.48 -0.73 -2.40
CA GLU A 169 -9.46 -0.83 -1.36
C GLU A 169 -9.94 -0.21 -0.03
N MET A 170 -10.57 0.97 -0.06
CA MET A 170 -11.15 1.58 1.14
C MET A 170 -12.26 0.71 1.74
N ARG A 171 -13.11 0.10 0.92
CA ARG A 171 -14.15 -0.85 1.38
C ARG A 171 -13.56 -2.08 2.04
N GLN A 172 -12.53 -2.68 1.45
CA GLN A 172 -11.80 -3.80 2.07
C GLN A 172 -11.25 -3.44 3.46
N ASN A 173 -10.75 -2.21 3.63
CA ASN A 173 -10.30 -1.75 4.94
C ASN A 173 -11.46 -1.53 5.93
N VAL A 174 -12.62 -1.07 5.47
CA VAL A 174 -13.83 -1.01 6.31
C VAL A 174 -14.23 -2.41 6.77
N GLU A 175 -14.34 -3.36 5.85
CA GLU A 175 -14.74 -4.75 6.14
C GLU A 175 -13.77 -5.45 7.10
N GLN A 176 -12.47 -5.24 6.92
CA GLN A 176 -11.44 -5.79 7.80
C GLN A 176 -11.27 -4.99 9.10
N GLY A 177 -12.03 -3.89 9.26
CA GLY A 177 -11.88 -2.96 10.35
C GLY A 177 -10.42 -2.56 10.52
N ARG A 178 -9.73 -2.16 9.45
CA ARG A 178 -8.35 -1.65 9.47
C ARG A 178 -8.38 -0.15 9.67
N GLU A 179 -7.40 0.38 10.40
CA GLU A 179 -7.27 1.83 10.53
C GLU A 179 -6.70 2.42 9.24
N MET A 180 -7.26 3.55 8.81
CA MET A 180 -6.86 4.26 7.59
C MET A 180 -6.30 5.64 7.93
N ILE A 181 -5.19 6.00 7.32
CA ILE A 181 -4.74 7.39 7.20
C ILE A 181 -5.00 7.83 5.76
N VAL A 182 -5.63 8.98 5.59
CA VAL A 182 -5.89 9.57 4.27
C VAL A 182 -5.19 10.93 4.22
N ILE A 183 -4.34 11.14 3.22
CA ILE A 183 -3.62 12.39 3.04
C ILE A 183 -4.55 13.39 2.32
N ALA A 184 -5.13 14.33 3.06
CA ALA A 184 -5.94 15.41 2.50
C ALA A 184 -5.07 16.41 1.73
N GLY A 185 -5.57 16.90 0.59
CA GLY A 185 -4.83 17.73 -0.34
C GLY A 185 -4.00 16.94 -1.36
N SER A 186 -4.01 15.60 -1.28
CA SER A 186 -3.32 14.74 -2.25
C SER A 186 -4.15 14.42 -3.51
N GLY A 187 -5.40 14.90 -3.56
CA GLY A 187 -6.29 14.80 -4.71
C GLY A 187 -7.22 13.59 -4.71
N ARG A 188 -8.15 13.61 -5.67
CA ARG A 188 -8.97 12.47 -6.11
C ARG A 188 -9.71 11.76 -4.95
N SER A 189 -9.65 10.43 -4.87
CA SER A 189 -10.39 9.64 -3.87
C SER A 189 -10.04 9.99 -2.42
N SER A 190 -8.79 10.37 -2.14
CA SER A 190 -8.38 10.83 -0.80
C SER A 190 -9.10 12.11 -0.39
N ASP A 191 -9.22 13.08 -1.30
CA ASP A 191 -9.92 14.34 -1.03
C ASP A 191 -11.44 14.14 -1.01
N ALA A 192 -11.97 13.26 -1.86
CA ALA A 192 -13.40 12.93 -1.86
C ALA A 192 -13.83 12.27 -0.53
N LEU A 193 -13.02 11.37 0.03
CA LEU A 193 -13.27 10.80 1.36
C LEU A 193 -13.11 11.85 2.45
N THR A 194 -12.11 12.73 2.35
CA THR A 194 -11.93 13.84 3.30
C THR A 194 -13.14 14.78 3.33
N ALA A 195 -13.66 15.16 2.16
CA ALA A 195 -14.87 15.97 2.04
C ALA A 195 -16.10 15.28 2.66
N ALA A 196 -16.24 13.97 2.46
CA ALA A 196 -17.29 13.17 3.08
C ALA A 196 -17.18 13.12 4.62
N LEU A 197 -15.97 12.94 5.16
CA LEU A 197 -15.71 12.96 6.61
C LEU A 197 -16.01 14.32 7.25
N ARG A 198 -15.81 15.41 6.49
CA ARG A 198 -16.13 16.78 6.92
C ARG A 198 -17.61 17.15 6.76
N GLY A 199 -18.43 16.26 6.19
CA GLY A 199 -19.85 16.52 5.93
C GLY A 199 -20.07 17.59 4.86
N GLU A 200 -19.14 17.75 3.91
CA GLU A 200 -19.25 18.75 2.87
C GLU A 200 -20.43 18.44 1.92
N PRO A 201 -21.18 19.46 1.45
CA PRO A 201 -22.30 19.25 0.51
C PRO A 201 -21.89 18.57 -0.81
N SER A 202 -20.62 18.73 -1.21
CA SER A 202 -19.99 18.14 -2.39
C SER A 202 -19.77 16.62 -2.25
N ALA A 203 -19.86 16.06 -1.04
CA ALA A 203 -19.60 14.64 -0.82
C ALA A 203 -20.64 13.77 -1.53
N VAL A 204 -20.18 12.72 -2.19
CA VAL A 204 -21.02 11.77 -2.95
C VAL A 204 -20.84 10.35 -2.45
N GLU A 205 -21.77 9.47 -2.80
CA GLU A 205 -21.50 8.04 -2.69
C GLU A 205 -20.40 7.65 -3.69
N PRO A 206 -19.54 6.67 -3.36
CA PRO A 206 -19.57 5.80 -2.17
C PRO A 206 -18.84 6.35 -0.94
N PHE A 207 -18.21 7.53 -1.02
CA PHE A 207 -17.40 8.09 0.06
C PHE A 207 -18.20 8.40 1.32
N LYS A 208 -19.49 8.76 1.18
CA LYS A 208 -20.41 8.95 2.31
C LYS A 208 -20.61 7.68 3.13
N SER A 209 -20.74 6.50 2.50
CA SER A 209 -20.82 5.24 3.26
C SER A 209 -19.51 4.90 3.95
N ILE A 210 -18.40 5.02 3.22
CA ILE A 210 -17.06 4.76 3.78
C ILE A 210 -16.81 5.67 4.99
N ALA A 211 -17.10 6.97 4.90
CA ALA A 211 -16.91 7.92 5.99
C ALA A 211 -17.72 7.58 7.26
N ARG A 212 -18.88 6.93 7.12
CA ARG A 212 -19.72 6.53 8.28
C ARG A 212 -19.18 5.31 9.02
N GLU A 213 -18.52 4.41 8.31
CA GLU A 213 -18.17 3.07 8.81
C GLU A 213 -16.68 2.93 9.12
N ALA A 214 -15.85 3.69 8.42
CA ALA A 214 -14.41 3.62 8.48
C ALA A 214 -13.81 4.23 9.76
N ARG A 215 -12.66 3.67 10.18
CA ARG A 215 -11.78 4.31 11.16
C ARG A 215 -10.69 5.09 10.43
N VAL A 216 -10.95 6.38 10.18
CA VAL A 216 -10.07 7.24 9.39
C VAL A 216 -9.42 8.32 10.26
N THR A 217 -8.12 8.48 10.13
CA THR A 217 -7.40 9.70 10.51
C THR A 217 -7.08 10.49 9.24
N VAL A 218 -7.57 11.73 9.15
CA VAL A 218 -7.17 12.64 8.07
C VAL A 218 -5.83 13.27 8.44
N PHE A 219 -4.86 13.21 7.53
CA PHE A 219 -3.55 13.86 7.67
C PHE A 219 -3.45 14.95 6.59
N ASP A 220 -3.19 16.20 6.95
CA ASP A 220 -3.10 17.28 5.96
C ASP A 220 -1.77 17.19 5.20
N LEU A 221 -1.79 17.34 3.87
CA LEU A 221 -0.57 17.35 3.04
C LEU A 221 0.42 18.45 3.46
N ALA A 222 -0.08 19.55 4.05
CA ALA A 222 0.75 20.64 4.56
C ALA A 222 1.33 20.37 5.97
N GLU A 223 0.95 19.27 6.63
CA GLU A 223 1.53 18.92 7.93
C GLU A 223 3.00 18.48 7.81
N PRO A 224 3.83 18.74 8.83
CA PRO A 224 5.24 18.36 8.79
C PRO A 224 5.44 16.85 8.61
N PRO A 225 6.42 16.39 7.81
CA PRO A 225 6.68 14.95 7.60
C PRO A 225 6.96 14.16 8.89
N ALA A 226 7.50 14.81 9.91
CA ALA A 226 7.71 14.21 11.23
C ALA A 226 6.37 13.83 11.92
N ALA A 227 5.29 14.59 11.67
CA ALA A 227 3.97 14.29 12.20
C ALA A 227 3.42 12.99 11.60
N LEU A 228 3.60 12.77 10.29
CA LEU A 228 3.20 11.51 9.64
C LEU A 228 3.97 10.32 10.23
N SER A 229 5.28 10.47 10.41
CA SER A 229 6.12 9.42 11.03
C SER A 229 5.63 9.06 12.44
N ASN A 230 5.34 10.07 13.26
CA ASN A 230 4.82 9.87 14.61
C ASN A 230 3.44 9.20 14.59
N LEU A 231 2.57 9.60 13.66
CA LEU A 231 1.25 9.01 13.49
C LEU A 231 1.36 7.53 13.13
N ILE A 232 2.14 7.18 12.09
CA ILE A 232 2.39 5.79 11.68
C ILE A 232 2.92 4.98 12.86
N ARG A 233 3.94 5.46 13.58
CA ARG A 233 4.49 4.77 14.76
C ARG A 233 3.44 4.57 15.85
N SER A 234 2.61 5.58 16.11
CA SER A 234 1.58 5.49 17.15
C SER A 234 0.51 4.43 16.82
N ARG A 235 0.15 4.27 15.55
CA ARG A 235 -0.87 3.31 15.10
C ARG A 235 -0.32 1.90 14.96
N LEU A 236 0.95 1.77 14.60
CA LEU A 236 1.65 0.49 14.47
C LEU A 236 2.43 0.08 15.71
N ALA A 237 2.34 0.82 16.82
CA ALA A 237 2.84 0.38 18.10
C ALA A 237 2.07 -0.87 18.56
N LYS A 238 2.78 -1.91 19.03
CA LYS A 238 2.14 -3.06 19.65
C LYS A 238 1.32 -2.57 20.84
N ARG A 239 0.01 -2.78 20.81
CA ARG A 239 -0.82 -2.68 22.02
C ARG A 239 -0.39 -3.83 22.92
N VAL A 240 0.36 -3.51 23.96
CA VAL A 240 0.73 -4.43 25.05
C VAL A 240 -0.51 -4.73 25.88
#